data_AF-A0A3F2UBE4-F1
#
_entry.id   AF-A0A3F2UBE4-F1
#
_cell.length_a   1.000
_cell.length_b   1.000
_cell.length_c   1.000
_cell.angle_alpha   90.00
_cell.angle_beta   90.00
_cell.angle_gamma   90.00
#
_symmetry.space_group_name_H-M   'P 1'
#
loop_
_entity.id
_entity.type
_entity.pdbx_description
1 polymer ?
#
loop_
_entity_poly.entity_id
_entity_poly.type
_entity_poly.pdbx_seq_one_letter_code
_entity_poly.pdbx_strand_id
1 'polypeptide(L)'
;MPSMAGKTDTKTSDATKGKAPGAKPVLLSGGNPQIAKGYGDEPVQAYIAAMPGWKSEVGSQLDAIISRSVPGVRKAVKWNSPLYGMEEQHWFLGVHVFAKYIKVAFFRGAQLKPLPPVASKQKDVRYFHIHEDDELDEKQFADWVKQASKLPGEKM
;
A
#
# COMPACT_ATOMS: atom_id res chain seq x y z
N MET A 1 61.79 -6.66 -2.03
CA MET A 1 61.43 -6.16 -0.67
C MET A 1 61.70 -4.66 -0.65
N PRO A 2 60.80 -3.77 -0.21
CA PRO A 2 59.45 -3.93 0.38
C PRO A 2 58.31 -3.64 -0.65
N SER A 3 57.06 -4.14 -0.53
CA SER A 3 56.00 -3.94 0.50
C SER A 3 55.43 -2.51 0.51
N MET A 4 54.16 -2.18 0.68
CA MET A 4 52.83 -2.83 0.78
C MET A 4 51.79 -1.69 0.93
N ALA A 5 50.50 -1.98 0.71
CA ALA A 5 49.31 -1.27 1.22
C ALA A 5 48.95 0.13 0.65
N GLY A 6 47.69 0.50 0.36
CA GLY A 6 46.38 -0.15 0.51
C GLY A 6 45.28 0.91 0.73
N LYS A 7 44.09 0.68 0.14
CA LYS A 7 42.73 1.18 0.53
C LYS A 7 42.44 2.69 0.39
N THR A 8 41.24 3.21 0.13
CA THR A 8 39.89 2.76 -0.29
C THR A 8 39.07 4.03 -0.56
N ASP A 9 38.04 3.91 -1.39
CA ASP A 9 36.96 4.87 -1.64
C ASP A 9 36.35 5.52 -0.38
N THR A 10 35.94 6.79 -0.50
CA THR A 10 34.67 7.26 0.07
C THR A 10 34.15 8.46 -0.72
N LYS A 11 33.27 8.22 -1.69
CA LYS A 11 32.39 9.26 -2.25
C LYS A 11 31.12 9.26 -1.42
N THR A 12 31.04 10.21 -0.50
CA THR A 12 29.90 10.42 0.39
C THR A 12 28.66 10.77 -0.45
N SER A 13 27.70 9.83 -0.49
CA SER A 13 26.36 10.05 -1.01
C SER A 13 25.55 10.81 0.04
N ASP A 14 25.47 12.13 -0.13
CA ASP A 14 24.54 12.99 0.60
C ASP A 14 23.15 12.87 -0.04
N ALA A 15 22.25 12.15 0.62
CA ALA A 15 20.84 12.18 0.29
C ALA A 15 20.00 11.94 1.55
N THR A 16 19.85 12.97 2.35
CA THR A 16 18.72 13.04 3.30
C THR A 16 18.15 14.46 3.32
N LYS A 17 17.44 14.83 2.25
CA LYS A 17 16.54 15.98 2.30
C LYS A 17 15.26 15.56 3.04
N GLY A 18 15.26 15.77 4.36
CA GLY A 18 14.03 15.79 5.15
C GLY A 18 13.07 16.84 4.57
N LYS A 19 11.83 16.44 4.30
CA LYS A 19 10.79 17.30 3.76
C LYS A 19 10.37 18.33 4.81
N ALA A 20 10.38 19.61 4.45
CA ALA A 20 9.97 20.70 5.33
C ALA A 20 8.51 20.51 5.82
N PRO A 21 8.21 20.77 7.10
CA PRO A 21 6.83 20.76 7.59
C PRO A 21 5.99 21.78 6.80
N GLY A 22 4.88 21.33 6.19
CA GLY A 22 3.93 22.21 5.48
C GLY A 22 3.96 22.17 3.95
N ALA A 23 4.87 21.42 3.32
CA ALA A 23 4.83 21.24 1.87
C ALA A 23 3.65 20.34 1.45
N LYS A 24 2.76 20.86 0.60
CA LYS A 24 1.62 20.10 0.04
C LYS A 24 2.10 18.78 -0.59
N PRO A 25 1.38 17.67 -0.42
CA PRO A 25 1.72 16.40 -1.06
C PRO A 25 1.77 16.53 -2.58
N VAL A 26 2.72 15.86 -3.23
CA VAL A 26 2.77 15.77 -4.69
C VAL A 26 1.83 14.65 -5.11
N LEU A 27 0.93 14.93 -6.05
CA LEU A 27 -0.03 13.98 -6.58
C LEU A 27 0.26 13.72 -8.07
N LEU A 28 0.13 12.45 -8.47
CA LEU A 28 0.14 12.08 -9.88
C LEU A 28 -1.20 12.43 -10.54
N SER A 29 -1.22 12.37 -11.88
CA SER A 29 -2.46 12.44 -12.65
C SER A 29 -3.50 11.45 -12.09
N GLY A 30 -4.71 11.93 -11.84
CA GLY A 30 -5.78 11.14 -11.21
C GLY A 30 -5.79 11.19 -9.67
N GLY A 31 -4.93 11.98 -9.03
CA GLY A 31 -4.99 12.26 -7.59
C GLY A 31 -4.26 11.27 -6.69
N ASN A 32 -3.52 10.31 -7.26
CA ASN A 32 -2.76 9.33 -6.52
C ASN A 32 -1.52 9.97 -5.86
N PRO A 33 -1.31 9.81 -4.53
CA PRO A 33 -0.09 10.30 -3.89
C PRO A 33 1.20 9.80 -4.53
N GLN A 34 2.17 10.69 -4.72
CA GLN A 34 3.51 10.33 -5.17
C GLN A 34 4.41 10.08 -3.96
N ILE A 35 4.55 8.81 -3.59
CA ILE A 35 5.41 8.35 -2.51
C ILE A 35 6.46 7.41 -3.09
N ALA A 36 7.71 7.60 -2.68
CA ALA A 36 8.82 6.73 -3.10
C ALA A 36 8.60 5.29 -2.65
N LYS A 37 9.22 4.34 -3.35
CA LYS A 37 9.21 2.95 -2.94
C LYS A 37 9.79 2.84 -1.52
N GLY A 38 9.10 2.15 -0.63
CA GLY A 38 9.53 1.92 0.74
C GLY A 38 8.87 0.68 1.33
N TYR A 39 9.47 0.13 2.38
CA TYR A 39 8.95 -1.03 3.11
C TYR A 39 8.68 -0.62 4.57
N GLY A 40 7.69 -1.26 5.19
CA GLY A 40 7.24 -0.94 6.54
C GLY A 40 6.07 0.04 6.57
N ASP A 41 5.72 0.45 7.77
CA ASP A 41 4.54 1.27 8.05
C ASP A 41 4.71 2.73 7.62
N GLU A 42 5.89 3.31 7.87
CA GLU A 42 6.20 4.72 7.60
C GLU A 42 5.84 5.18 6.17
N PRO A 43 6.24 4.48 5.07
CA PRO A 43 5.86 4.90 3.72
C PRO A 43 4.35 4.77 3.46
N VAL A 44 3.66 3.82 4.10
CA VAL A 44 2.20 3.68 3.99
C VAL A 44 1.49 4.81 4.73
N GLN A 45 1.93 5.18 5.93
CA GLN A 45 1.37 6.33 6.66
C GLN A 45 1.62 7.63 5.90
N ALA A 46 2.80 7.81 5.31
CA ALA A 46 3.10 8.96 4.46
C ALA A 46 2.18 9.02 3.23
N TYR A 47 1.85 7.86 2.64
CA TYR A 47 0.87 7.77 1.55
C TYR A 47 -0.53 8.17 2.02
N ILE A 48 -1.01 7.63 3.14
CA ILE A 48 -2.34 7.92 3.71
C ILE A 48 -2.49 9.41 4.05
N ALA A 49 -1.47 10.00 4.70
CA ALA A 49 -1.44 11.42 5.01
C ALA A 49 -1.44 12.31 3.75
N ALA A 50 -0.96 11.78 2.63
CA ALA A 50 -0.94 12.47 1.35
C ALA A 50 -2.22 12.28 0.51
N MET A 51 -3.12 11.37 0.89
CA MET A 51 -4.38 11.14 0.16
C MET A 51 -5.27 12.40 0.24
N PRO A 52 -5.88 12.83 -0.87
CA PRO A 52 -6.62 14.10 -0.90
C PRO A 52 -8.04 13.97 -0.32
N GLY A 53 -8.44 14.96 0.48
CA GLY A 53 -9.81 15.10 1.02
C GLY A 53 -10.21 13.92 1.91
N TRP A 54 -11.47 13.48 1.78
CA TRP A 54 -12.06 12.33 2.50
C TRP A 54 -11.25 11.04 2.40
N LYS A 55 -10.41 10.92 1.35
CA LYS A 55 -9.66 9.70 1.08
C LYS A 55 -8.59 9.40 2.12
N SER A 56 -8.05 10.42 2.80
CA SER A 56 -7.08 10.22 3.87
C SER A 56 -7.71 9.52 5.08
N GLU A 57 -8.92 9.93 5.46
CA GLU A 57 -9.67 9.32 6.55
C GLU A 57 -10.03 7.86 6.23
N VAL A 58 -10.58 7.60 5.04
CA VAL A 58 -10.88 6.23 4.59
C VAL A 58 -9.59 5.40 4.48
N GLY A 59 -8.49 5.97 3.98
CA GLY A 59 -7.19 5.30 3.92
C GLY A 59 -6.69 4.88 5.30
N SER A 60 -6.84 5.74 6.30
CA SER A 60 -6.49 5.45 7.71
C SER A 60 -7.37 4.35 8.29
N GLN A 61 -8.69 4.39 8.04
CA GLN A 61 -9.61 3.34 8.45
C GLN A 61 -9.25 2.00 7.84
N LEU A 62 -8.98 1.94 6.52
CA LEU A 62 -8.55 0.72 5.84
C LEU A 62 -7.28 0.14 6.45
N ASP A 63 -6.25 0.96 6.67
CA ASP A 63 -4.99 0.53 7.26
C ASP A 63 -5.17 -0.02 8.69
N ALA A 64 -6.00 0.65 9.50
CA ALA A 64 -6.35 0.19 10.84
C ALA A 64 -7.10 -1.15 10.81
N ILE A 65 -8.07 -1.32 9.90
CA ILE A 65 -8.80 -2.57 9.72
C ILE A 65 -7.86 -3.70 9.28
N ILE A 66 -6.92 -3.42 8.38
CA ILE A 66 -5.99 -4.42 7.89
C ILE A 66 -5.04 -4.85 9.02
N SER A 67 -4.44 -3.88 9.70
CA SER A 67 -3.46 -4.12 10.77
C SER A 67 -4.06 -4.88 11.96
N ARG A 68 -5.30 -4.56 12.35
CA ARG A 68 -5.98 -5.29 13.44
C ARG A 68 -6.46 -6.68 13.03
N SER A 69 -6.84 -6.85 11.76
CA SER A 69 -7.35 -8.14 11.25
C SER A 69 -6.23 -9.16 11.06
N VAL A 70 -5.02 -8.67 10.80
CA VAL A 70 -3.84 -9.49 10.47
C VAL A 70 -2.65 -8.97 11.27
N PRO A 71 -2.50 -9.40 12.53
CA PRO A 71 -1.32 -9.05 13.33
C PRO A 71 -0.03 -9.46 12.62
N GLY A 72 0.92 -8.53 12.52
CA GLY A 72 2.19 -8.75 11.82
C GLY A 72 2.13 -8.61 10.30
N VAL A 73 1.04 -8.04 9.75
CA VAL A 73 0.95 -7.73 8.31
C VAL A 73 2.15 -6.91 7.85
N ARG A 74 2.75 -7.33 6.74
CA ARG A 74 3.83 -6.61 6.07
C ARG A 74 3.23 -5.51 5.20
N LYS A 75 3.84 -4.33 5.26
CA LYS A 75 3.43 -3.13 4.53
C LYS A 75 4.55 -2.67 3.59
N ALA A 76 4.19 -2.11 2.45
CA ALA A 76 5.11 -1.43 1.56
C ALA A 76 4.37 -0.41 0.69
N VAL A 77 5.11 0.56 0.15
CA VAL A 77 4.69 1.31 -1.03
C VAL A 77 5.55 0.86 -2.20
N LYS A 78 4.90 0.36 -3.26
CA LYS A 78 5.57 -0.02 -4.52
C LYS A 78 4.73 0.48 -5.69
N TRP A 79 5.39 0.98 -6.75
CA TRP A 79 4.71 1.60 -7.91
C TRP A 79 3.63 2.61 -7.47
N ASN A 80 3.97 3.44 -6.49
CA ASN A 80 3.09 4.46 -5.88
C ASN A 80 1.76 3.91 -5.35
N SER A 81 1.75 2.69 -4.84
CA SER A 81 0.57 2.05 -4.26
C SER A 81 0.95 1.32 -2.96
N PRO A 82 0.19 1.52 -1.86
CA PRO A 82 0.33 0.69 -0.68
C PRO A 82 0.00 -0.77 -0.99
N LEU A 83 0.81 -1.68 -0.45
CA LEU A 83 0.66 -3.12 -0.55
C LEU A 83 0.74 -3.75 0.84
N TYR A 84 -0.07 -4.79 1.04
CA TYR A 84 -0.18 -5.55 2.27
C TYR A 84 0.02 -7.04 2.00
N GLY A 85 0.82 -7.69 2.84
CA GLY A 85 1.26 -9.07 2.62
C GLY A 85 1.57 -9.81 3.93
N MET A 86 1.81 -11.12 3.82
CA MET A 86 2.25 -11.96 4.96
C MET A 86 3.73 -12.31 4.87
N GLU A 87 4.22 -12.49 3.65
CA GLU A 87 5.58 -12.90 3.37
C GLU A 87 6.32 -11.78 2.64
N GLU A 88 7.65 -11.88 2.62
CA GLU A 88 8.44 -10.93 1.88
C GLU A 88 8.13 -11.01 0.39
N GLN A 89 7.88 -9.86 -0.24
CA GLN A 89 7.59 -9.73 -1.68
C GLN A 89 6.30 -10.41 -2.15
N HIS A 90 5.47 -10.94 -1.24
CA HIS A 90 4.17 -11.54 -1.57
C HIS A 90 3.04 -10.76 -0.93
N TRP A 91 2.15 -10.23 -1.76
CA TRP A 91 1.12 -9.28 -1.36
C TRP A 91 -0.24 -9.88 -1.61
N PHE A 92 -1.19 -9.74 -0.70
CA PHE A 92 -2.57 -10.22 -0.89
C PHE A 92 -3.54 -9.07 -1.20
N LEU A 93 -3.16 -7.83 -0.86
CA LEU A 93 -3.98 -6.64 -1.05
C LEU A 93 -3.13 -5.45 -1.51
N GLY A 94 -3.67 -4.64 -2.42
CA GLY A 94 -3.11 -3.33 -2.79
C GLY A 94 -4.16 -2.23 -2.79
N VAL A 95 -3.73 -1.00 -2.51
CA VAL A 95 -4.59 0.20 -2.51
C VAL A 95 -4.10 1.18 -3.56
N HIS A 96 -5.02 1.81 -4.29
CA HIS A 96 -4.69 2.87 -5.25
C HIS A 96 -5.77 3.95 -5.25
N VAL A 97 -5.36 5.21 -5.19
CA VAL A 97 -6.27 6.35 -5.23
C VAL A 97 -6.56 6.77 -6.68
N PHE A 98 -7.84 6.86 -7.02
CA PHE A 98 -8.33 7.54 -8.21
C PHE A 98 -9.07 8.81 -7.80
N ALA A 99 -9.31 9.71 -8.76
CA ALA A 99 -9.95 11.00 -8.48
C ALA A 99 -11.33 10.82 -7.80
N LYS A 100 -12.12 9.84 -8.27
CA LYS A 100 -13.49 9.59 -7.82
C LYS A 100 -13.64 8.52 -6.73
N TYR A 101 -12.65 7.65 -6.55
CA TYR A 101 -12.77 6.52 -5.63
C TYR A 101 -11.40 6.01 -5.15
N ILE A 102 -11.39 5.28 -4.05
CA ILE A 102 -10.26 4.46 -3.64
C ILE A 102 -10.50 3.05 -4.17
N LYS A 103 -9.50 2.48 -4.85
CA LYS A 103 -9.52 1.09 -5.31
C LYS A 103 -8.74 0.22 -4.33
N VAL A 104 -9.41 -0.75 -3.75
CA VAL A 104 -8.77 -1.88 -3.07
C VAL A 104 -8.74 -3.07 -4.01
N ALA A 105 -7.56 -3.63 -4.26
CA ALA A 105 -7.35 -4.81 -5.06
C ALA A 105 -7.02 -6.00 -4.17
N PHE A 106 -7.87 -7.03 -4.21
CA PHE A 106 -7.58 -8.34 -3.61
C PHE A 106 -7.05 -9.25 -4.71
N PHE A 107 -5.79 -9.65 -4.60
CA PHE A 107 -5.13 -10.34 -5.71
C PHE A 107 -5.62 -11.78 -5.93
N ARG A 108 -6.09 -12.43 -4.85
CA ARG A 108 -6.86 -13.68 -4.91
C ARG A 108 -8.34 -13.45 -4.60
N GLY A 109 -8.85 -12.28 -4.98
CA GLY A 109 -10.21 -11.81 -4.71
C GLY A 109 -11.33 -12.74 -5.19
N ALA A 110 -11.10 -13.51 -6.26
CA ALA A 110 -12.08 -14.46 -6.80
C ALA A 110 -12.35 -15.66 -5.88
N GLN A 111 -11.50 -15.88 -4.86
CA GLN A 111 -11.64 -16.95 -3.87
C GLN A 111 -12.31 -16.47 -2.57
N LEU A 112 -12.57 -15.16 -2.44
CA LEU A 112 -13.18 -14.59 -1.25
C LEU A 112 -14.70 -14.77 -1.25
N LYS A 113 -15.28 -14.88 -0.05
CA LYS A 113 -16.72 -15.01 0.17
C LYS A 113 -17.22 -13.95 1.17
N PRO A 114 -18.23 -13.13 0.80
CA PRO A 114 -18.75 -12.93 -0.56
C PRO A 114 -17.67 -12.41 -1.52
N LEU A 115 -17.93 -12.40 -2.82
CA LEU A 115 -16.99 -11.86 -3.80
C LEU A 115 -16.92 -10.33 -3.69
N PRO A 116 -15.74 -9.70 -3.70
CA PRO A 116 -15.64 -8.26 -3.87
C PRO A 116 -16.32 -7.85 -5.20
N PRO A 117 -17.09 -6.76 -5.21
CA PRO A 117 -18.14 -6.54 -6.20
C PRO A 117 -17.61 -6.29 -7.61
N VAL A 118 -16.43 -5.68 -7.76
CA VAL A 118 -15.91 -5.25 -9.06
C VAL A 118 -14.98 -6.32 -9.64
N ALA A 119 -15.22 -6.72 -10.89
CA ALA A 119 -14.40 -7.68 -11.61
C ALA A 119 -13.08 -7.07 -12.12
N SER A 120 -12.06 -7.91 -12.30
CA SER A 120 -10.81 -7.57 -12.99
C SER A 120 -10.70 -8.28 -14.33
N LYS A 121 -9.84 -7.75 -15.22
CA LYS A 121 -9.37 -8.48 -16.40
C LYS A 121 -8.50 -9.69 -16.01
N GLN A 122 -7.84 -9.64 -14.86
CA GLN A 122 -7.10 -10.77 -14.31
C GLN A 122 -8.06 -11.69 -13.58
N LYS A 123 -8.07 -12.98 -13.95
CA LYS A 123 -9.07 -13.96 -13.50
C LYS A 123 -9.25 -14.03 -11.99
N ASP A 124 -8.15 -13.96 -11.23
CA ASP A 124 -8.18 -14.18 -9.78
C ASP A 124 -8.36 -12.89 -8.98
N VAL A 125 -8.20 -11.72 -9.61
CA VAL A 125 -8.25 -10.43 -8.94
C VAL A 125 -9.68 -9.91 -8.88
N ARG A 126 -10.07 -9.39 -7.72
CA ARG A 126 -11.31 -8.63 -7.56
C ARG A 126 -11.02 -7.27 -6.92
N TYR A 127 -11.83 -6.29 -7.26
CA TYR A 127 -11.73 -4.94 -6.72
C TYR A 127 -12.91 -4.62 -5.81
N PHE A 128 -12.62 -3.78 -4.83
CA PHE A 128 -13.61 -3.06 -4.06
C PHE A 128 -13.32 -1.57 -4.25
N HIS A 129 -14.30 -0.84 -4.78
CA HIS A 129 -14.19 0.60 -5.00
C HIS A 129 -15.01 1.28 -3.90
N ILE A 130 -14.39 2.26 -3.25
CA ILE A 130 -15.03 3.07 -2.21
C ILE A 130 -15.13 4.49 -2.76
N HIS A 131 -16.32 5.06 -2.78
CA HIS A 131 -16.61 6.43 -3.17
C HIS A 131 -16.82 7.31 -1.93
N GLU A 132 -16.95 8.61 -2.15
CA GLU A 132 -17.03 9.62 -1.07
C GLU A 132 -18.22 9.42 -0.14
N ASP A 133 -19.37 9.08 -0.71
CA ASP A 133 -20.63 8.91 0.01
C ASP A 133 -20.89 7.43 0.40
N ASP A 134 -19.93 6.53 0.14
CA ASP A 134 -20.07 5.12 0.49
C ASP A 134 -19.77 4.92 1.99
N GLU A 135 -20.65 4.22 2.69
CA GLU A 135 -20.33 3.72 4.03
C GLU A 135 -19.46 2.47 3.93
N LEU A 136 -18.30 2.49 4.57
CA LEU A 136 -17.42 1.32 4.63
C LEU A 136 -18.00 0.29 5.61
N ASP A 137 -18.51 -0.84 5.10
CA ASP A 137 -18.81 -2.01 5.92
C ASP A 137 -17.51 -2.62 6.46
N GLU A 138 -17.09 -2.13 7.63
CA GLU A 138 -15.85 -2.53 8.28
C GLU A 138 -15.80 -4.03 8.59
N LYS A 139 -16.95 -4.64 8.91
CA LYS A 139 -17.02 -6.06 9.25
C LYS A 139 -16.77 -6.89 8.01
N GLN A 140 -17.45 -6.58 6.92
CA GLN A 140 -17.26 -7.27 5.65
C GLN A 140 -15.84 -7.06 5.11
N PHE A 141 -15.30 -5.84 5.21
CA PHE A 141 -13.93 -5.57 4.79
C PHE A 141 -12.90 -6.36 5.62
N ALA A 142 -13.04 -6.39 6.95
CA ALA A 142 -12.18 -7.18 7.83
C ALA A 142 -12.24 -8.68 7.48
N ASP A 143 -13.43 -9.21 7.18
CA ASP A 143 -13.60 -10.60 6.81
C ASP A 143 -12.93 -10.94 5.47
N TRP A 144 -12.94 -10.03 4.49
CA TRP A 144 -12.17 -10.18 3.25
C TRP A 144 -10.66 -10.16 3.50
N VAL A 145 -10.18 -9.24 4.33
CA VAL A 145 -8.76 -9.16 4.68
C VAL A 145 -8.27 -10.46 5.33
N LYS A 146 -9.01 -10.99 6.30
CA LYS A 146 -8.67 -12.27 6.98
C LYS A 146 -8.70 -13.47 6.04
N GLN A 147 -9.57 -13.46 5.04
CA GLN A 147 -9.60 -14.51 4.02
C GLN A 147 -8.38 -14.38 3.09
N ALA A 148 -8.13 -13.17 2.58
CA ALA A 148 -7.03 -12.90 1.67
C ALA A 148 -5.67 -13.20 2.29
N SER A 149 -5.48 -12.93 3.59
CA SER A 149 -4.23 -13.21 4.31
C SER A 149 -3.90 -14.70 4.46
N LYS A 150 -4.88 -15.58 4.24
CA LYS A 150 -4.71 -17.05 4.30
C LYS A 150 -4.42 -17.67 2.93
N LEU A 151 -4.53 -16.88 1.86
CA LEU A 151 -4.26 -17.31 0.50
C LEU A 151 -2.81 -16.97 0.12
N PRO A 152 -2.21 -17.70 -0.83
CA PRO A 152 -0.91 -17.31 -1.38
C PRO A 152 -0.96 -15.89 -1.92
N GLY A 153 -0.06 -15.03 -1.43
CA GLY A 153 0.10 -13.69 -1.96
C GLY A 153 0.69 -13.71 -3.37
N GLU A 154 0.54 -12.62 -4.11
CA GLU A 154 1.19 -12.45 -5.40
C GLU A 154 2.60 -11.93 -5.24
N LYS A 155 3.52 -12.61 -5.92
CA LYS A 155 4.90 -12.19 -6.02
C LYS A 155 4.97 -10.92 -6.86
N MET A 156 5.41 -9.83 -6.24
CA MET A 156 5.64 -8.55 -6.90
C MET A 156 6.91 -7.91 -6.38
#